data_AF-A0A5T0H4R2-F1
#
_entry.id   AF-A0A5T0H4R2-F1
#
_cell.length_a   1.000
_cell.length_b   1.000
_cell.length_c   1.000
_cell.angle_alpha   90.00
_cell.angle_beta   90.00
_cell.angle_gamma   90.00
#
_symmetry.space_group_name_H-M   'P 1'
#
loop_
_entity.id
_entity.type
_entity.pdbx_description
1 polymer ?
#
loop_
_entity_poly.entity_id
_entity_poly.type
_entity_poly.pdbx_seq_one_letter_code
_entity_poly.pdbx_strand_id
1 'polypeptide(L)'
;DEQLKILDTIKTKATQAAQDGQSLKTRTMLQADINKLMEELDNIANTTSFNGKQLLSGGFTNQEFQIGSSSNQTVKATIGATQSSKIGVTRFETGSQSFTSGIVGLTIKNYNGIEDFKFDNVVISTSVGTGLGALAEEINKNADKTGVRATYDVKTTGAYAIKAGTTSQDFAINGVIIGKVDYKDGDNNGSLISAINAVKDTTGVQASKDENGKLVLTSADGRGIKITGDIGVGSGILSTQKENYGRLSLVKNDGRDINVSGTELSAIGMGAADMISQASVSLRESKGQISAANADAMGFNSYNGGGAKQILQASSISAFMS
;
A
#
# COMPACT_ATOMS: atom_id res chain seq x y z
N ASP A 1 4.81 0.94 -30.42
CA ASP A 1 5.86 -0.03 -30.07
C ASP A 1 6.85 0.57 -29.09
N GLU A 2 7.54 1.66 -29.45
CA GLU A 2 8.58 2.24 -28.58
C GLU A 2 8.08 2.64 -27.18
N GLN A 3 6.90 3.26 -27.08
CA GLN A 3 6.28 3.55 -25.77
C GLN A 3 6.07 2.30 -24.91
N LEU A 4 5.80 1.12 -25.50
CA LEU A 4 5.64 -0.13 -24.74
C LEU A 4 6.98 -0.61 -24.17
N LYS A 5 8.06 -0.53 -24.95
CA LYS A 5 9.43 -0.87 -24.48
C LYS A 5 9.90 0.08 -23.39
N ILE A 6 9.58 1.36 -23.52
CA ILE A 6 9.85 2.36 -22.48
C ILE A 6 9.13 1.99 -21.18
N LEU A 7 7.84 1.64 -21.24
CA LEU A 7 7.07 1.24 -20.05
C LEU A 7 7.63 -0.03 -19.39
N ASP A 8 8.05 -1.02 -20.18
CA ASP A 8 8.69 -2.24 -19.65
C ASP A 8 10.03 -1.93 -18.95
N THR A 9 10.80 -0.99 -19.52
CA THR A 9 12.04 -0.51 -18.90
C THR A 9 11.77 0.24 -17.60
N ILE A 10 10.75 1.11 -17.55
CA ILE A 10 10.32 1.81 -16.33
C ILE A 10 9.94 0.79 -15.25
N LYS A 11 9.14 -0.22 -15.61
CA LYS A 11 8.75 -1.30 -14.68
C LYS A 11 9.97 -2.04 -14.14
N THR A 12 10.92 -2.41 -14.99
CA THR A 12 12.15 -3.09 -14.60
C THR A 12 12.98 -2.26 -13.61
N LYS A 13 13.13 -0.95 -13.86
CA LYS A 13 13.82 -0.02 -12.94
C LYS A 13 13.07 0.14 -11.62
N ALA A 14 11.74 0.20 -11.63
CA ALA A 14 10.94 0.26 -10.41
C ALA A 14 11.10 -1.02 -9.57
N THR A 15 11.13 -2.20 -10.21
CA THR A 15 11.42 -3.46 -9.52
C THR A 15 12.83 -3.49 -8.92
N GLN A 16 13.82 -2.95 -9.64
CA GLN A 16 15.18 -2.81 -9.12
C GLN A 16 15.22 -1.86 -7.89
N ALA A 17 14.51 -0.74 -7.94
CA ALA A 17 14.44 0.22 -6.84
C ALA A 17 13.73 -0.32 -5.59
N ALA A 18 12.83 -1.30 -5.75
CA ALA A 18 12.08 -1.91 -4.66
C ALA A 18 12.93 -2.83 -3.77
N GLN A 19 14.15 -3.18 -4.18
CA GLN A 19 15.04 -4.04 -3.39
C GLN A 19 15.70 -3.24 -2.25
N ASP A 20 15.73 -3.82 -1.05
CA ASP A 20 16.22 -3.13 0.15
C ASP A 20 17.75 -2.89 0.16
N GLY A 21 18.50 -3.63 -0.65
CA GLY A 21 19.93 -3.36 -0.88
C GLY A 21 20.22 -2.04 -1.59
N GLN A 22 19.19 -1.33 -2.08
CA GLN A 22 19.32 -0.02 -2.69
C GLN A 22 19.22 1.11 -1.65
N SER A 23 20.30 1.89 -1.52
CA SER A 23 20.30 3.14 -0.77
C SER A 23 19.35 4.20 -1.35
N LEU A 24 19.04 5.23 -0.55
CA LEU A 24 18.28 6.39 -1.06
C LEU A 24 18.94 7.03 -2.29
N LYS A 25 20.28 7.18 -2.27
CA LYS A 25 21.04 7.76 -3.40
C LYS A 25 20.86 6.96 -4.69
N THR A 26 20.89 5.63 -4.62
CA THR A 26 20.69 4.78 -5.81
C THR A 26 19.25 4.79 -6.29
N ARG A 27 18.26 4.83 -5.39
CA ARG A 27 16.86 5.05 -5.76
C ARG A 27 16.63 6.40 -6.45
N THR A 28 17.31 7.47 -6.02
CA THR A 28 17.26 8.78 -6.69
C THR A 28 17.81 8.72 -8.12
N MET A 29 18.90 7.98 -8.36
CA MET A 29 19.43 7.78 -9.72
C MET A 29 18.46 7.01 -10.61
N LEU A 30 17.83 5.95 -10.09
CA LEU A 30 16.80 5.20 -10.81
C LEU A 30 15.59 6.08 -11.15
N GLN A 31 15.16 6.94 -10.22
CA GLN A 31 14.08 7.90 -10.48
C GLN A 31 14.47 8.92 -11.57
N ALA A 32 15.71 9.40 -11.59
CA ALA A 32 16.18 10.32 -12.62
C ALA A 32 16.15 9.69 -14.03
N ASP A 33 16.49 8.41 -14.14
CA ASP A 33 16.35 7.65 -15.39
C ASP A 33 14.89 7.48 -15.79
N ILE A 34 14.02 7.10 -14.84
CA ILE A 34 12.57 6.96 -15.07
C ILE A 34 11.97 8.29 -15.55
N ASN A 35 12.42 9.42 -15.00
CA ASN A 35 11.98 10.76 -15.41
C ASN A 35 12.28 11.03 -16.89
N LYS A 36 13.47 10.68 -17.37
CA LYS A 36 13.87 10.83 -18.78
C LYS A 36 13.09 9.90 -19.70
N LEU A 37 12.88 8.64 -19.26
CA LEU A 37 12.07 7.68 -20.00
C LEU A 37 10.62 8.16 -20.16
N MET A 38 10.03 8.74 -19.12
CA MET A 38 8.68 9.35 -19.21
C MET A 38 8.66 10.60 -20.09
N GLU A 39 9.71 11.42 -20.07
CA GLU A 39 9.85 12.56 -20.98
C GLU A 39 9.89 12.10 -22.44
N GLU A 40 10.62 11.03 -22.75
CA GLU A 40 10.65 10.47 -24.11
C GLU A 40 9.31 9.83 -24.50
N LEU A 41 8.63 9.17 -23.58
CA LEU A 41 7.27 8.66 -23.80
C LEU A 41 6.32 9.78 -24.23
N ASP A 42 6.36 10.92 -23.52
CA ASP A 42 5.56 12.10 -23.83
C ASP A 42 6.02 12.79 -25.12
N ASN A 43 7.33 12.80 -25.42
CA ASN A 43 7.87 13.31 -26.67
C ASN A 43 7.25 12.54 -27.87
N ILE A 44 7.28 11.21 -27.84
CA ILE A 44 6.66 10.36 -28.86
C ILE A 44 5.17 10.68 -29.00
N ALA A 45 4.44 10.81 -27.90
CA ALA A 45 3.00 11.08 -27.90
C ALA A 45 2.66 12.45 -28.54
N ASN A 46 3.50 13.46 -28.34
CA ASN A 46 3.25 14.84 -28.75
C ASN A 46 3.88 15.24 -30.10
N THR A 47 4.80 14.42 -30.64
CA THR A 47 5.49 14.71 -31.91
C THR A 47 5.01 13.84 -33.07
N THR A 48 4.48 12.64 -32.78
CA THR A 48 3.97 11.71 -33.80
C THR A 48 2.77 12.31 -34.53
N SER A 49 3.00 12.76 -35.75
CA SER A 49 2.00 13.46 -36.56
C SER A 49 2.03 13.02 -38.03
N PHE A 50 0.90 13.21 -38.70
CA PHE A 50 0.77 13.05 -40.15
C PHE A 50 0.10 14.29 -40.74
N ASN A 51 0.77 14.96 -41.67
CA ASN A 51 0.29 16.21 -42.30
C ASN A 51 -0.19 17.26 -41.27
N GLY A 52 0.58 17.44 -40.19
CA GLY A 52 0.25 18.39 -39.12
C GLY A 52 -0.82 17.92 -38.13
N LYS A 53 -1.46 16.75 -38.37
CA LYS A 53 -2.40 16.16 -37.41
C LYS A 53 -1.65 15.25 -36.43
N GLN A 54 -1.72 15.58 -35.15
CA GLN A 54 -1.18 14.74 -34.08
C GLN A 54 -2.00 13.46 -33.92
N LEU A 55 -1.32 12.31 -33.88
CA LEU A 55 -1.98 11.00 -33.90
C LEU A 55 -2.20 10.46 -32.47
N LEU A 56 -1.20 10.59 -31.61
CA LEU A 56 -1.13 9.93 -30.31
C LEU A 56 -1.54 10.82 -29.12
N SER A 57 -1.93 12.06 -29.42
CA SER A 57 -2.21 13.08 -28.42
C SER A 57 -3.65 13.04 -27.88
N GLY A 58 -4.50 12.18 -28.44
CA GLY A 58 -5.94 12.10 -28.15
C GLY A 58 -6.81 13.06 -28.99
N GLY A 59 -6.21 13.90 -29.84
CA GLY A 59 -6.94 14.76 -30.78
C GLY A 59 -7.46 14.01 -32.03
N PHE A 60 -6.93 12.82 -32.31
CA PHE A 60 -7.31 12.01 -33.46
C PHE A 60 -8.57 11.19 -33.17
N THR A 61 -9.70 11.87 -33.00
CA THR A 61 -10.99 11.24 -32.69
C THR A 61 -11.94 11.37 -33.88
N ASN A 62 -12.72 10.31 -34.15
CA ASN A 62 -13.74 10.28 -35.18
C ASN A 62 -13.26 10.74 -36.57
N GLN A 63 -12.01 10.41 -36.94
CA GLN A 63 -11.47 10.76 -38.25
C GLN A 63 -12.06 9.81 -39.30
N GLU A 64 -12.57 10.37 -40.39
CA GLU A 64 -13.22 9.61 -41.46
C GLU A 64 -12.31 9.51 -42.69
N PHE A 65 -12.21 8.30 -43.23
CA PHE A 65 -11.49 7.99 -44.45
C PHE A 65 -12.48 7.43 -45.47
N GLN A 66 -12.77 8.19 -46.52
CA GLN A 66 -13.61 7.74 -47.62
C GLN A 66 -12.90 6.62 -48.40
N ILE A 67 -13.53 5.45 -48.49
CA ILE A 67 -12.98 4.25 -49.13
C ILE A 67 -13.81 3.77 -50.32
N GLY A 68 -14.96 4.39 -50.59
CA GLY A 68 -15.85 4.01 -51.68
C GLY A 68 -16.15 5.15 -52.65
N SER A 69 -16.80 4.83 -53.77
CA SER A 69 -17.14 5.78 -54.83
C SER A 69 -18.38 6.64 -54.51
N SER A 70 -19.24 6.18 -53.60
CA SER A 70 -20.47 6.86 -53.21
C SER A 70 -20.32 7.59 -51.88
N SER A 71 -21.06 8.69 -51.68
CA SER A 71 -21.04 9.45 -50.41
C SER A 71 -21.28 8.56 -49.19
N ASN A 72 -20.57 8.86 -48.09
CA ASN A 72 -20.67 8.17 -46.80
C ASN A 72 -20.13 6.73 -46.74
N GLN A 73 -19.37 6.29 -47.74
CA GLN A 73 -18.62 5.04 -47.67
C GLN A 73 -17.26 5.29 -46.99
N THR A 74 -17.27 5.41 -45.65
CA THR A 74 -16.10 5.79 -44.85
C THR A 74 -15.71 4.74 -43.80
N VAL A 75 -14.42 4.72 -43.46
CA VAL A 75 -13.89 4.08 -42.25
C VAL A 75 -13.63 5.15 -41.20
N LYS A 76 -14.08 4.90 -39.97
CA LYS A 76 -13.82 5.77 -38.82
C LYS A 76 -12.62 5.25 -38.04
N ALA A 77 -11.70 6.15 -37.73
CA ALA A 77 -10.57 5.87 -36.87
C ALA A 77 -10.56 6.84 -35.67
N THR A 78 -10.40 6.27 -34.49
CA THR A 78 -10.17 7.00 -33.24
C THR A 78 -8.92 6.43 -32.59
N ILE A 79 -7.94 7.28 -32.33
CA ILE A 79 -6.73 6.94 -31.60
C ILE A 79 -6.80 7.65 -30.25
N GLY A 80 -6.73 6.86 -29.17
CA GLY A 80 -6.77 7.39 -27.81
C GLY A 80 -5.53 8.21 -27.45
N ALA A 81 -5.65 8.98 -26.38
CA ALA A 81 -4.54 9.69 -25.77
C ALA A 81 -3.53 8.70 -25.15
N THR A 82 -2.23 8.89 -25.42
CA THR A 82 -1.15 8.02 -24.92
C THR A 82 -0.13 8.76 -24.05
N GLN A 83 -0.39 10.00 -23.66
CA GLN A 83 0.50 10.75 -22.78
C GLN A 83 0.56 10.14 -21.38
N SER A 84 1.69 10.32 -20.69
CA SER A 84 1.95 9.83 -19.33
C SER A 84 0.90 10.28 -18.29
N SER A 85 0.21 11.40 -18.54
CA SER A 85 -0.86 11.91 -17.67
C SER A 85 -2.22 11.26 -17.88
N LYS A 86 -2.37 10.44 -18.92
CA LYS A 86 -3.64 9.80 -19.31
C LYS A 86 -3.60 8.28 -19.25
N ILE A 87 -2.41 7.71 -19.16
CA ILE A 87 -2.18 6.26 -19.03
C ILE A 87 -1.69 5.90 -17.63
N GLY A 88 -1.77 4.61 -17.30
CA GLY A 88 -1.25 4.09 -16.03
C GLY A 88 -1.96 4.66 -14.81
N VAL A 89 -3.28 4.87 -14.90
CA VAL A 89 -4.07 5.35 -13.77
C VAL A 89 -4.47 4.17 -12.89
N THR A 90 -3.86 4.06 -11.72
CA THR A 90 -4.17 3.02 -10.74
C THR A 90 -4.91 3.63 -9.56
N ARG A 91 -5.93 2.92 -9.06
CA ARG A 91 -6.69 3.28 -7.86
C ARG A 91 -6.10 2.57 -6.64
N PHE A 92 -5.86 3.32 -5.59
CA PHE A 92 -5.43 2.84 -4.29
C PHE A 92 -6.49 3.16 -3.24
N GLU A 93 -6.79 2.20 -2.37
CA GLU A 93 -7.69 2.38 -1.23
C GLU A 93 -7.11 1.66 -0.01
N THR A 94 -6.92 2.38 1.09
CA THR A 94 -6.40 1.83 2.33
C THR A 94 -7.36 2.15 3.46
N GLY A 95 -7.80 1.11 4.16
CA GLY A 95 -8.70 1.22 5.31
C GLY A 95 -8.05 1.91 6.51
N SER A 96 -8.85 2.24 7.52
CA SER A 96 -8.34 2.59 8.84
C SER A 96 -7.64 1.40 9.50
N GLN A 97 -6.89 1.67 10.56
CA GLN A 97 -6.32 0.61 11.38
C GLN A 97 -7.45 -0.12 12.12
N SER A 98 -7.56 -1.44 11.94
CA SER A 98 -8.61 -2.22 12.59
C SER A 98 -8.19 -2.69 13.99
N PHE A 99 -9.09 -2.52 14.95
CA PHE A 99 -8.96 -2.95 16.34
C PHE A 99 -9.99 -4.03 16.71
N THR A 100 -10.79 -4.51 15.75
CA THR A 100 -11.90 -5.43 15.99
C THR A 100 -11.70 -6.73 15.22
N SER A 101 -11.84 -7.88 15.90
CA SER A 101 -11.90 -9.19 15.26
C SER A 101 -13.31 -9.47 14.72
N GLY A 102 -13.45 -10.41 13.78
CA GLY A 102 -14.76 -10.82 13.28
C GLY A 102 -14.65 -11.76 12.08
N ILE A 103 -15.80 -12.19 11.56
CA ILE A 103 -15.88 -12.93 10.30
C ILE A 103 -16.32 -11.95 9.22
N VAL A 104 -15.37 -11.53 8.38
CA VAL A 104 -15.64 -10.57 7.32
C VAL A 104 -16.18 -11.27 6.08
N GLY A 105 -17.22 -10.71 5.50
CA GLY A 105 -17.78 -11.14 4.21
C GLY A 105 -17.63 -10.01 3.20
N LEU A 106 -16.53 -9.99 2.46
CA LEU A 106 -16.23 -8.92 1.51
C LEU A 106 -17.01 -9.11 0.19
N THR A 107 -17.50 -8.01 -0.38
CA THR A 107 -18.14 -7.99 -1.70
C THR A 107 -17.68 -6.76 -2.48
N ILE A 108 -17.11 -6.96 -3.67
CA ILE A 108 -16.86 -5.87 -4.62
C ILE A 108 -18.10 -5.70 -5.48
N LYS A 109 -18.72 -4.53 -5.40
CA LYS A 109 -19.91 -4.20 -6.19
C LYS A 109 -19.53 -3.97 -7.65
N ASN A 110 -20.40 -4.42 -8.54
CA ASN A 110 -20.29 -4.14 -9.98
C ASN A 110 -18.90 -4.41 -10.57
N TYR A 111 -18.28 -5.54 -10.24
CA TYR A 111 -16.87 -5.78 -10.57
C TYR A 111 -16.61 -5.84 -12.09
N ASN A 112 -17.59 -6.31 -12.86
CA ASN A 112 -17.52 -6.47 -14.32
C ASN A 112 -18.51 -5.56 -15.09
N GLY A 113 -19.23 -4.66 -14.42
CA GLY A 113 -20.26 -3.83 -15.05
C GLY A 113 -21.68 -4.41 -15.02
N ILE A 114 -21.88 -5.62 -14.48
CA ILE A 114 -23.18 -6.32 -14.47
C ILE A 114 -23.54 -6.82 -13.07
N GLU A 115 -22.61 -7.51 -12.40
CA GLU A 115 -22.86 -8.24 -11.15
C GLU A 115 -21.83 -7.90 -10.07
N ASP A 116 -22.13 -8.32 -8.83
CA ASP A 116 -21.22 -8.21 -7.69
C ASP A 116 -20.34 -9.44 -7.55
N PHE A 117 -19.14 -9.26 -7.00
CA PHE A 117 -18.24 -10.36 -6.66
C PHE A 117 -18.22 -10.54 -5.14
N LYS A 118 -18.80 -11.63 -4.65
CA LYS A 118 -18.76 -12.01 -3.24
C LYS A 118 -17.58 -12.95 -2.99
N PHE A 119 -16.74 -12.60 -2.03
CA PHE A 119 -15.65 -13.46 -1.56
C PHE A 119 -16.17 -14.45 -0.51
N ASP A 120 -15.41 -15.52 -0.30
CA ASP A 120 -15.64 -16.40 0.84
C ASP A 120 -15.41 -15.64 2.15
N ASN A 121 -16.12 -16.05 3.20
CA ASN A 121 -15.98 -15.43 4.52
C ASN A 121 -14.58 -15.72 5.09
N VAL A 122 -13.93 -14.68 5.61
CA VAL A 122 -12.59 -14.80 6.21
C VAL A 122 -12.64 -14.40 7.68
N VAL A 123 -11.96 -15.17 8.53
CA VAL A 123 -11.85 -14.85 9.96
C VAL A 123 -10.70 -13.87 10.17
N ILE A 124 -10.96 -12.76 10.86
CA ILE A 124 -9.96 -11.81 11.34
C ILE A 124 -9.69 -12.11 12.81
N SER A 125 -8.50 -12.67 13.11
CA SER A 125 -8.09 -12.98 14.48
C SER A 125 -6.56 -13.06 14.61
N THR A 126 -6.06 -13.60 15.72
CA THR A 126 -4.64 -13.84 16.00
C THR A 126 -4.19 -15.28 15.71
N SER A 127 -5.09 -16.14 15.24
CA SER A 127 -4.80 -17.56 14.95
C SER A 127 -4.13 -17.74 13.59
N VAL A 128 -3.38 -18.83 13.42
CA VAL A 128 -2.80 -19.21 12.12
C VAL A 128 -3.91 -19.40 11.07
N GLY A 129 -3.68 -18.91 9.85
CA GLY A 129 -4.66 -18.96 8.76
C GLY A 129 -5.81 -17.96 8.89
N THR A 130 -5.68 -16.96 9.76
CA THR A 130 -6.65 -15.87 9.94
C THR A 130 -5.98 -14.51 9.85
N GLY A 131 -6.77 -13.43 9.84
CA GLY A 131 -6.27 -12.06 9.79
C GLY A 131 -6.26 -11.47 8.38
N LEU A 132 -5.63 -10.31 8.24
CA LEU A 132 -5.57 -9.59 6.96
C LEU A 132 -4.70 -10.32 5.93
N GLY A 133 -3.76 -11.15 6.37
CA GLY A 133 -3.00 -12.02 5.47
C GLY A 133 -3.89 -12.99 4.71
N ALA A 134 -4.74 -13.74 5.43
CA ALA A 134 -5.69 -14.67 4.84
C ALA A 134 -6.70 -13.95 3.91
N LEU A 135 -7.15 -12.75 4.28
CA LEU A 135 -8.05 -11.97 3.42
C LEU A 135 -7.36 -11.49 2.15
N ALA A 136 -6.11 -11.01 2.26
CA ALA A 136 -5.35 -10.56 1.10
C ALA A 136 -5.08 -11.71 0.14
N GLU A 137 -4.80 -12.93 0.65
CA GLU A 137 -4.68 -14.14 -0.16
C GLU A 137 -5.97 -14.45 -0.94
N GLU A 138 -7.13 -14.41 -0.28
CA GLU A 138 -8.42 -14.68 -0.92
C GLU A 138 -8.77 -13.63 -2.00
N ILE A 139 -8.46 -12.35 -1.74
CA ILE A 139 -8.63 -11.29 -2.74
C ILE A 139 -7.69 -11.54 -3.93
N ASN A 140 -6.41 -11.78 -3.67
CA ASN A 140 -5.39 -11.94 -4.71
C ASN A 140 -5.60 -13.20 -5.56
N LYS A 141 -6.15 -14.28 -4.97
CA LYS A 141 -6.54 -15.51 -5.69
C LYS A 141 -7.57 -15.23 -6.79
N ASN A 142 -8.40 -14.20 -6.62
CA ASN A 142 -9.42 -13.80 -7.58
C ASN A 142 -9.08 -12.52 -8.35
N ALA A 143 -7.83 -12.03 -8.26
CA ALA A 143 -7.41 -10.76 -8.85
C ALA A 143 -7.59 -10.70 -10.37
N ASP A 144 -7.42 -11.82 -11.08
CA ASP A 144 -7.60 -11.88 -12.54
C ASP A 144 -9.07 -11.70 -12.97
N LYS A 145 -10.02 -11.95 -12.06
CA LYS A 145 -11.46 -11.73 -12.30
C LYS A 145 -11.89 -10.32 -11.90
N THR A 146 -11.46 -9.85 -10.73
CA THR A 146 -11.93 -8.59 -10.14
C THR A 146 -11.13 -7.38 -10.59
N GLY A 147 -9.88 -7.59 -11.05
CA GLY A 147 -8.90 -6.52 -11.29
C GLY A 147 -8.38 -5.86 -10.02
N VAL A 148 -8.72 -6.40 -8.83
CA VAL A 148 -8.33 -5.87 -7.53
C VAL A 148 -7.29 -6.79 -6.89
N ARG A 149 -6.18 -6.20 -6.45
CA ARG A 149 -5.16 -6.85 -5.64
C ARG A 149 -5.19 -6.27 -4.23
N ALA A 150 -4.75 -7.05 -3.25
CA ALA A 150 -4.70 -6.64 -1.87
C ALA A 150 -3.32 -6.87 -1.25
N THR A 151 -2.96 -6.02 -0.31
CA THR A 151 -1.83 -6.20 0.61
C THR A 151 -2.24 -5.74 2.00
N TYR A 152 -1.40 -6.01 3.00
CA TYR A 152 -1.64 -5.63 4.38
C TYR A 152 -0.38 -5.04 5.02
N ASP A 153 -0.57 -4.25 6.07
CA ASP A 153 0.48 -3.86 7.00
C ASP A 153 -0.05 -4.03 8.43
N VAL A 154 0.49 -5.01 9.15
CA VAL A 154 0.11 -5.30 10.53
C VAL A 154 1.29 -4.98 11.45
N LYS A 155 1.31 -3.74 11.92
CA LYS A 155 2.35 -3.21 12.79
C LYS A 155 1.76 -2.41 13.95
N THR A 156 2.27 -2.67 15.15
CA THR A 156 2.01 -1.85 16.35
C THR A 156 3.30 -1.13 16.73
N THR A 157 3.30 0.19 16.66
CA THR A 157 4.45 1.04 17.02
C THR A 157 4.14 1.82 18.28
N GLY A 158 5.09 1.82 19.23
CA GLY A 158 4.99 2.60 20.46
C GLY A 158 4.91 4.11 20.21
N ALA A 159 4.23 4.82 21.12
CA ALA A 159 4.08 6.27 21.03
C ALA A 159 5.42 7.01 21.22
N TYR A 160 6.31 6.47 22.04
CA TYR A 160 7.61 7.04 22.40
C TYR A 160 8.68 5.96 22.54
N ALA A 161 9.95 6.37 22.64
CA ALA A 161 11.10 5.48 22.77
C ALA A 161 11.01 4.65 24.05
N ILE A 162 11.46 3.39 24.01
CA ILE A 162 11.39 2.48 25.14
C ILE A 162 12.06 3.12 26.39
N LYS A 163 11.35 3.09 27.51
CA LYS A 163 11.82 3.51 28.83
C LYS A 163 11.92 2.31 29.75
N ALA A 164 12.73 2.43 30.81
CA ALA A 164 12.87 1.37 31.78
C ALA A 164 11.52 0.98 32.40
N GLY A 165 11.29 -0.31 32.57
CA GLY A 165 10.02 -0.84 33.05
C GLY A 165 10.07 -2.36 33.20
N THR A 166 8.92 -2.91 33.57
CA THR A 166 8.72 -4.36 33.66
C THR A 166 7.40 -4.73 33.01
N THR A 167 7.36 -5.88 32.37
CA THR A 167 6.09 -6.54 32.05
C THR A 167 5.51 -7.20 33.31
N SER A 168 4.24 -7.55 33.24
CA SER A 168 3.54 -8.37 34.24
C SER A 168 3.86 -9.86 34.11
N GLN A 169 3.54 -10.64 35.15
CA GLN A 169 3.76 -12.08 35.17
C GLN A 169 2.89 -12.84 34.13
N ASP A 170 1.74 -12.28 33.79
CA ASP A 170 0.77 -12.80 32.82
C ASP A 170 0.87 -12.11 31.44
N PHE A 171 1.94 -11.36 31.19
CA PHE A 171 2.21 -10.76 29.89
C PHE A 171 2.25 -11.84 28.80
N ALA A 172 1.38 -11.68 27.81
CA ALA A 172 1.25 -12.61 26.70
C ALA A 172 0.96 -11.87 25.39
N ILE A 173 1.39 -12.48 24.28
CA ILE A 173 1.10 -12.01 22.92
C ILE A 173 0.44 -13.16 22.17
N ASN A 174 -0.69 -12.88 21.53
CA ASN A 174 -1.48 -13.85 20.76
C ASN A 174 -1.79 -15.14 21.56
N GLY A 175 -2.02 -15.00 22.86
CA GLY A 175 -2.32 -16.10 23.79
C GLY A 175 -1.10 -16.87 24.33
N VAL A 176 0.11 -16.55 23.88
CA VAL A 176 1.35 -17.17 24.40
C VAL A 176 1.92 -16.33 25.52
N ILE A 177 2.03 -16.90 26.72
CA ILE A 177 2.62 -16.24 27.89
C ILE A 177 4.13 -16.12 27.69
N ILE A 178 4.62 -14.88 27.77
CA ILE A 178 6.05 -14.54 27.78
C ILE A 178 6.51 -14.34 29.23
N GLY A 179 5.64 -13.76 30.06
CA GLY A 179 5.88 -13.55 31.49
C GLY A 179 6.64 -12.26 31.81
N LYS A 180 7.12 -12.17 33.05
CA LYS A 180 7.79 -10.97 33.56
C LYS A 180 9.17 -10.79 32.90
N VAL A 181 9.40 -9.60 32.35
CA VAL A 181 10.65 -9.17 31.73
C VAL A 181 10.96 -7.75 32.20
N ASP A 182 12.10 -7.58 32.85
CA ASP A 182 12.63 -6.27 33.22
C ASP A 182 13.46 -5.71 32.03
N TYR A 183 13.13 -4.51 31.59
CA TYR A 183 13.82 -3.83 30.48
C TYR A 183 14.29 -2.43 30.87
N LYS A 184 15.43 -2.03 30.31
CA LYS A 184 16.05 -0.71 30.58
C LYS A 184 15.65 0.32 29.53
N ASP A 185 16.01 1.57 29.77
CA ASP A 185 15.87 2.63 28.77
C ASP A 185 16.47 2.20 27.43
N GLY A 186 15.71 2.41 26.36
CA GLY A 186 16.06 2.01 25.00
C GLY A 186 16.13 0.50 24.75
N ASP A 187 15.66 -0.33 25.69
CA ASP A 187 15.91 -1.77 25.75
C ASP A 187 17.41 -2.09 25.56
N ASN A 188 18.28 -1.34 26.24
CA ASN A 188 19.74 -1.51 26.10
C ASN A 188 20.24 -2.88 26.57
N ASN A 189 19.48 -3.57 27.41
CA ASN A 189 19.71 -4.96 27.77
C ASN A 189 19.17 -5.96 26.72
N GLY A 190 18.40 -5.49 25.73
CA GLY A 190 17.78 -6.29 24.67
C GLY A 190 16.77 -7.33 25.18
N SER A 191 16.38 -7.26 26.45
CA SER A 191 15.63 -8.31 27.12
C SER A 191 14.18 -8.34 26.63
N LEU A 192 13.56 -7.18 26.41
CA LEU A 192 12.17 -7.12 25.95
C LEU A 192 12.05 -7.67 24.52
N ILE A 193 12.88 -7.16 23.60
CA ILE A 193 12.88 -7.60 22.20
C ILE A 193 13.23 -9.09 22.09
N SER A 194 14.23 -9.56 22.83
CA SER A 194 14.63 -10.97 22.81
C SER A 194 13.55 -11.89 23.36
N ALA A 195 12.88 -11.51 24.46
CA ALA A 195 11.82 -12.32 25.06
C ALA A 195 10.61 -12.46 24.14
N ILE A 196 10.21 -11.38 23.45
CA ILE A 196 9.13 -11.44 22.45
C ILE A 196 9.56 -12.30 21.26
N ASN A 197 10.78 -12.08 20.75
CA ASN A 197 11.27 -12.80 19.58
C ASN A 197 11.55 -14.29 19.83
N ALA A 198 11.75 -14.70 21.08
CA ALA A 198 11.92 -16.11 21.46
C ALA A 198 10.69 -16.97 21.15
N VAL A 199 9.51 -16.35 21.04
CA VAL A 199 8.23 -17.03 20.72
C VAL A 199 7.62 -16.57 19.40
N LYS A 200 8.38 -15.87 18.55
CA LYS A 200 7.87 -15.27 17.29
C LYS A 200 7.26 -16.29 16.33
N ASP A 201 7.80 -17.50 16.28
CA ASP A 201 7.33 -18.53 15.35
C ASP A 201 5.98 -19.11 15.79
N THR A 202 5.66 -19.01 17.09
CA THR A 202 4.36 -19.39 17.65
C THR A 202 3.36 -18.23 17.57
N THR A 203 3.77 -17.04 18.00
CA THR A 203 2.89 -15.86 18.07
C THR A 203 2.62 -15.23 16.70
N GLY A 204 3.57 -15.35 15.76
CA GLY A 204 3.58 -14.61 14.49
C GLY A 204 4.12 -13.20 14.59
N VAL A 205 4.53 -12.77 15.78
CA VAL A 205 4.90 -11.38 16.05
C VAL A 205 6.40 -11.27 16.25
N GLN A 206 7.03 -10.44 15.42
CA GLN A 206 8.42 -10.07 15.55
C GLN A 206 8.54 -8.68 16.18
N ALA A 207 9.31 -8.59 17.26
CA ALA A 207 9.69 -7.34 17.89
C ALA A 207 10.97 -6.77 17.27
N SER A 208 10.98 -5.46 17.09
CA SER A 208 12.13 -4.68 16.68
C SER A 208 12.11 -3.30 17.34
N LYS A 209 13.22 -2.56 17.18
CA LYS A 209 13.35 -1.17 17.61
C LYS A 209 13.50 -0.30 16.38
N ASP A 210 12.72 0.76 16.26
CA ASP A 210 12.88 1.71 15.16
C ASP A 210 14.08 2.65 15.39
N GLU A 211 14.39 3.47 14.38
CA GLU A 211 15.49 4.45 14.42
C GLU A 211 15.32 5.50 15.54
N ASN A 212 14.09 5.73 16.00
CA ASN A 212 13.76 6.65 17.09
C ASN A 212 13.74 5.96 18.46
N GLY A 213 14.10 4.67 18.54
CA GLY A 213 14.12 3.89 19.78
C GLY A 213 12.75 3.38 20.24
N LYS A 214 11.71 3.47 19.42
CA LYS A 214 10.35 2.97 19.72
C LYS A 214 10.29 1.47 19.53
N LEU A 215 9.50 0.80 20.37
CA LEU A 215 9.16 -0.61 20.16
C LEU A 215 8.24 -0.74 18.95
N VAL A 216 8.58 -1.67 18.06
CA VAL A 216 7.77 -2.03 16.89
C VAL A 216 7.48 -3.52 16.95
N LEU A 217 6.20 -3.88 16.90
CA LEU A 217 5.73 -5.25 16.78
C LEU A 217 5.16 -5.42 15.38
N THR A 218 5.70 -6.34 14.60
CA THR A 218 5.26 -6.61 13.23
C THR A 218 4.79 -8.05 13.11
N SER A 219 3.64 -8.26 12.47
CA SER A 219 3.13 -9.59 12.12
C SER A 219 3.41 -9.87 10.65
N ALA A 220 4.26 -10.85 10.38
CA ALA A 220 4.77 -11.12 9.04
C ALA A 220 3.75 -11.84 8.13
N ASP A 221 2.87 -12.64 8.71
CA ASP A 221 1.82 -13.39 8.01
C ASP A 221 0.44 -12.70 8.06
N GLY A 222 0.39 -11.47 8.58
CA GLY A 222 -0.81 -10.65 8.60
C GLY A 222 -1.86 -11.08 9.63
N ARG A 223 -1.48 -11.91 10.62
CA ARG A 223 -2.30 -12.14 11.82
C ARG A 223 -2.38 -10.89 12.69
N GLY A 224 -3.48 -10.75 13.44
CA GLY A 224 -3.56 -9.70 14.45
C GLY A 224 -2.50 -9.80 15.54
N ILE A 225 -2.21 -8.67 16.18
CA ILE A 225 -1.36 -8.54 17.36
C ILE A 225 -2.29 -8.22 18.53
N LYS A 226 -2.43 -9.18 19.45
CA LYS A 226 -3.18 -9.00 20.70
C LYS A 226 -2.27 -9.24 21.89
N ILE A 227 -2.10 -8.21 22.70
CA ILE A 227 -1.33 -8.21 23.94
C ILE A 227 -2.31 -8.35 25.11
N THR A 228 -2.12 -9.38 25.91
CA THR A 228 -2.81 -9.54 27.20
C THR A 228 -1.80 -9.44 28.35
N GLY A 229 -2.30 -9.20 29.56
CA GLY A 229 -1.47 -8.74 30.67
C GLY A 229 -0.97 -7.31 30.46
N ASP A 230 -0.08 -6.86 31.33
CA ASP A 230 0.63 -5.59 31.19
C ASP A 230 2.01 -5.78 30.53
N ILE A 231 2.23 -5.09 29.41
CA ILE A 231 3.54 -4.96 28.75
C ILE A 231 4.41 -3.88 29.41
N GLY A 232 3.83 -3.11 30.34
CA GLY A 232 4.44 -2.00 31.03
C GLY A 232 4.39 -0.74 30.19
N VAL A 233 4.00 0.37 30.83
CA VAL A 233 3.86 1.68 30.15
C VAL A 233 5.16 2.10 29.46
N GLY A 234 6.32 1.77 30.04
CA GLY A 234 7.65 2.09 29.51
C GLY A 234 7.94 1.53 28.11
N SER A 235 7.24 0.47 27.68
CA SER A 235 7.35 -0.04 26.31
C SER A 235 6.89 0.96 25.23
N GLY A 236 6.09 1.97 25.62
CA GLY A 236 5.48 2.93 24.72
C GLY A 236 4.20 2.43 24.03
N ILE A 237 3.80 1.17 24.21
CA ILE A 237 2.53 0.64 23.70
C ILE A 237 1.38 1.09 24.60
N LEU A 238 0.43 1.83 24.04
CA LEU A 238 -0.75 2.31 24.76
C LEU A 238 -1.82 1.20 24.90
N SER A 239 -2.72 1.35 25.88
CA SER A 239 -3.83 0.39 26.10
C SER A 239 -4.71 0.22 24.87
N THR A 240 -4.94 1.29 24.10
CA THR A 240 -5.71 1.28 22.84
C THR A 240 -5.00 0.54 21.70
N GLN A 241 -3.70 0.26 21.83
CA GLN A 241 -2.89 -0.42 20.83
C GLN A 241 -2.66 -1.91 21.17
N LYS A 242 -3.18 -2.39 22.31
CA LYS A 242 -3.02 -3.78 22.74
C LYS A 242 -3.75 -4.78 21.83
N GLU A 243 -4.70 -4.35 21.03
CA GLU A 243 -5.39 -5.20 20.06
C GLU A 243 -5.37 -4.52 18.70
N ASN A 244 -4.67 -5.08 17.73
CA ASN A 244 -4.43 -4.47 16.43
C ASN A 244 -4.43 -5.53 15.33
N TYR A 245 -5.29 -5.38 14.33
CA TYR A 245 -5.37 -6.28 13.17
C TYR A 245 -4.74 -5.67 11.91
N GLY A 246 -4.18 -4.46 12.00
CA GLY A 246 -3.46 -3.77 10.93
C GLY A 246 -4.38 -3.05 9.96
N ARG A 247 -3.86 -2.78 8.76
CA ARG A 247 -4.57 -2.10 7.66
C ARG A 247 -4.59 -2.96 6.41
N LEU A 248 -5.71 -2.96 5.71
CA LEU A 248 -5.86 -3.54 4.38
C LEU A 248 -5.70 -2.45 3.32
N SER A 249 -4.90 -2.74 2.30
CA SER A 249 -4.71 -1.88 1.14
C SER A 249 -5.11 -2.60 -0.14
N LEU A 250 -6.01 -1.99 -0.91
CA LEU A 250 -6.53 -2.49 -2.17
C LEU A 250 -5.96 -1.66 -3.32
N VAL A 251 -5.62 -2.33 -4.42
CA VAL A 251 -5.10 -1.69 -5.63
C VAL A 251 -5.86 -2.21 -6.84
N LYS A 252 -6.40 -1.29 -7.65
CA LYS A 252 -7.08 -1.59 -8.91
C LYS A 252 -6.39 -0.87 -10.06
N ASN A 253 -6.32 -1.52 -11.22
CA ASN A 253 -5.51 -1.09 -12.36
C ASN A 253 -6.27 -0.27 -13.42
N ASP A 254 -7.49 0.18 -13.15
CA ASP A 254 -8.34 0.92 -14.10
C ASP A 254 -8.75 2.33 -13.63
N GLY A 255 -8.23 2.77 -12.49
CA GLY A 255 -8.45 4.11 -11.93
C GLY A 255 -9.85 4.38 -11.38
N ARG A 256 -10.79 3.45 -11.53
CA ARG A 256 -12.16 3.56 -10.99
C ARG A 256 -12.18 3.16 -9.52
N ASP A 257 -13.17 3.68 -8.82
CA ASP A 257 -13.47 3.36 -7.43
C ASP A 257 -13.61 1.85 -7.19
N ILE A 258 -13.12 1.37 -6.04
CA ILE A 258 -13.34 0.01 -5.56
C ILE A 258 -14.55 0.05 -4.64
N ASN A 259 -15.74 -0.14 -5.20
CA ASN A 259 -16.96 -0.09 -4.41
C ASN A 259 -17.08 -1.33 -3.50
N VAL A 260 -16.52 -1.23 -2.30
CA VAL A 260 -16.51 -2.26 -1.27
C VAL A 260 -17.82 -2.24 -0.50
N SER A 261 -18.40 -3.42 -0.32
CA SER A 261 -19.57 -3.67 0.52
C SER A 261 -19.41 -5.02 1.22
N GLY A 262 -20.31 -5.35 2.15
CA GLY A 262 -20.23 -6.65 2.83
C GLY A 262 -20.77 -6.65 4.25
N THR A 263 -20.39 -7.68 4.99
CA THR A 263 -20.70 -7.85 6.42
C THR A 263 -19.43 -7.72 7.24
N GLU A 264 -19.54 -7.13 8.44
CA GLU A 264 -18.43 -6.98 9.41
C GLU A 264 -17.18 -6.26 8.84
N LEU A 265 -17.37 -5.26 7.96
CA LEU A 265 -16.26 -4.53 7.33
C LEU A 265 -15.43 -3.69 8.32
N SER A 266 -15.93 -3.39 9.52
CA SER A 266 -15.14 -2.76 10.59
C SER A 266 -13.96 -3.63 11.04
N ALA A 267 -14.07 -4.95 10.90
CA ALA A 267 -12.97 -5.88 11.19
C ALA A 267 -11.77 -5.73 10.24
N ILE A 268 -11.91 -4.96 9.17
CA ILE A 268 -10.82 -4.65 8.22
C ILE A 268 -10.58 -3.13 8.08
N GLY A 269 -11.20 -2.33 8.94
CA GLY A 269 -11.09 -0.87 8.93
C GLY A 269 -11.73 -0.21 7.70
N MET A 270 -12.72 -0.87 7.09
CA MET A 270 -13.49 -0.37 5.95
C MET A 270 -15.01 -0.38 6.24
N GLY A 271 -15.39 -0.32 7.51
CA GLY A 271 -16.77 -0.17 7.93
C GLY A 271 -17.32 1.22 7.65
N ALA A 272 -18.64 1.38 7.80
CA ALA A 272 -19.33 2.65 7.49
C ALA A 272 -18.86 3.85 8.34
N ALA A 273 -18.24 3.60 9.49
CA ALA A 273 -17.70 4.64 10.39
C ALA A 273 -16.18 4.82 10.26
N ASP A 274 -15.51 3.98 9.47
CA ASP A 274 -14.06 4.03 9.32
C ASP A 274 -13.66 5.08 8.28
N MET A 275 -12.54 5.75 8.53
CA MET A 275 -11.98 6.69 7.57
C MET A 275 -11.09 5.93 6.58
N ILE A 276 -11.53 5.84 5.33
CA ILE A 276 -10.79 5.17 4.26
C ILE A 276 -10.05 6.24 3.44
N SER A 277 -8.76 6.00 3.19
CA SER A 277 -7.94 6.83 2.33
C SER A 277 -7.95 6.27 0.91
N GLN A 278 -8.29 7.09 -0.07
CA GLN A 278 -8.43 6.66 -1.46
C GLN A 278 -7.87 7.68 -2.45
N ALA A 279 -7.16 7.21 -3.47
CA ALA A 279 -6.60 8.06 -4.51
C ALA A 279 -6.41 7.29 -5.83
N SER A 280 -6.68 7.95 -6.96
CA SER A 280 -6.25 7.48 -8.28
C SER A 280 -5.03 8.27 -8.71
N VAL A 281 -3.97 7.58 -9.13
CA VAL A 281 -2.68 8.18 -9.48
C VAL A 281 -2.29 7.76 -10.88
N SER A 282 -2.05 8.74 -11.75
CA SER A 282 -1.54 8.54 -13.11
C SER A 282 -0.03 8.28 -13.11
N LEU A 283 0.48 7.74 -14.23
CA LEU A 283 1.92 7.54 -14.41
C LEU A 283 2.70 8.85 -14.22
N ARG A 284 2.20 9.97 -14.74
CA ARG A 284 2.85 11.28 -14.56
C ARG A 284 2.88 11.73 -13.10
N GLU A 285 1.80 11.54 -12.34
CA GLU A 285 1.74 11.96 -10.93
C GLU A 285 2.72 11.15 -10.07
N SER A 286 3.03 9.91 -10.46
CA SER A 286 4.08 9.10 -9.81
C SER A 286 5.50 9.67 -9.95
N LYS A 287 5.73 10.63 -10.86
CA LYS A 287 7.01 11.34 -11.02
C LYS A 287 7.31 12.31 -9.87
N GLY A 288 6.26 12.90 -9.31
CA GLY A 288 6.34 14.00 -8.35
C GLY A 288 6.57 13.55 -6.91
N GLN A 289 6.65 14.52 -6.00
CA GLN A 289 6.55 14.21 -4.57
C GLN A 289 5.16 13.66 -4.27
N ILE A 290 5.11 12.49 -3.64
CA ILE A 290 3.87 11.85 -3.23
C ILE A 290 3.28 12.66 -2.07
N SER A 291 2.05 13.15 -2.25
CA SER A 291 1.34 13.88 -1.19
C SER A 291 1.06 12.96 0.01
N ALA A 292 0.90 13.53 1.20
CA ALA A 292 0.59 12.73 2.41
C ALA A 292 -0.69 11.88 2.25
N ALA A 293 -1.70 12.40 1.54
CA ALA A 293 -2.94 11.66 1.26
C ALA A 293 -2.70 10.50 0.29
N ASN A 294 -1.92 10.72 -0.78
CA ASN A 294 -1.60 9.66 -1.74
C ASN A 294 -0.72 8.59 -1.09
N ALA A 295 0.23 8.98 -0.23
CA ALA A 295 1.06 8.04 0.51
C ALA A 295 0.23 7.17 1.45
N ASP A 296 -0.77 7.75 2.13
CA ASP A 296 -1.68 6.97 2.98
C ASP A 296 -2.57 6.02 2.17
N ALA A 297 -3.13 6.49 1.04
CA ALA A 297 -3.92 5.64 0.14
C ALA A 297 -3.09 4.48 -0.45
N MET A 298 -1.81 4.71 -0.78
CA MET A 298 -0.86 3.71 -1.27
C MET A 298 -0.38 2.72 -0.18
N GLY A 299 -0.79 2.90 1.09
CA GLY A 299 -0.44 1.98 2.17
C GLY A 299 0.96 2.19 2.76
N PHE A 300 1.57 3.38 2.60
CA PHE A 300 2.92 3.63 3.14
C PHE A 300 2.94 3.68 4.68
N ASN A 301 1.77 3.96 5.30
CA ASN A 301 1.66 4.18 6.73
C ASN A 301 0.89 3.05 7.41
N SER A 302 1.51 2.41 8.39
CA SER A 302 0.89 1.40 9.27
C SER A 302 -0.28 1.92 10.14
N TYR A 303 -0.40 3.25 10.30
CA TYR A 303 -1.51 3.91 11.00
C TYR A 303 -1.93 5.19 10.28
N ASN A 304 -3.19 5.59 10.44
CA ASN A 304 -3.76 6.73 9.72
C ASN A 304 -3.00 8.04 10.03
N GLY A 305 -2.67 8.80 9.00
CA GLY A 305 -1.98 10.10 9.12
C GLY A 305 -0.48 10.01 9.45
N GLY A 306 0.13 8.82 9.35
CA GLY A 306 1.58 8.65 9.51
C GLY A 306 2.40 9.58 8.62
N GLY A 307 1.95 9.82 7.38
CA GLY A 307 2.61 10.70 6.41
C GLY A 307 2.62 12.19 6.76
N ALA A 308 1.68 12.67 7.59
CA ALA A 308 1.71 14.05 8.10
C ALA A 308 2.67 14.21 9.31
N LYS A 309 3.06 13.09 9.93
CA LYS A 309 3.96 13.03 11.09
C LYS A 309 5.38 12.59 10.77
N GLN A 310 5.64 12.08 9.57
CA GLN A 310 6.99 11.93 9.06
C GLN A 310 7.50 13.32 8.70
N ILE A 311 8.27 13.90 9.62
CA ILE A 311 9.08 15.09 9.38
C ILE A 311 9.82 14.84 8.07
N LEU A 312 9.48 15.64 7.06
CA LEU A 312 10.32 15.87 5.89
C LEU A 312 11.70 16.26 6.41
N GLN A 313 12.62 15.31 6.54
CA GLN A 313 14.01 15.64 6.25
C GLN A 313 14.05 15.95 4.76
N ALA A 314 13.66 17.19 4.45
CA ALA A 314 14.05 17.84 3.23
C ALA A 314 15.59 17.87 3.27
N SER A 315 16.21 16.84 2.70
CA SER A 315 17.55 16.98 2.16
C SER A 315 17.38 17.93 0.98
N SER A 316 17.41 19.24 1.25
CA SER A 316 17.45 20.23 0.18
C SER A 316 18.67 19.90 -0.67
N ILE A 317 18.49 19.92 -1.99
CA ILE A 317 19.55 19.66 -2.99
C ILE A 317 20.78 20.56 -2.75
N SER A 318 20.61 21.69 -2.06
CA SER A 318 21.69 22.58 -1.63
C SER A 318 22.68 21.97 -0.62
N ALA A 319 22.28 20.98 0.19
CA ALA A 319 23.17 20.35 1.17
C ALA A 319 24.08 19.27 0.57
N PHE A 320 23.90 18.90 -0.70
CA PHE A 320 24.72 17.90 -1.38
C PHE A 320 25.82 18.53 -2.27
N MET A 321 25.82 19.86 -2.42
CA MET A 321 26.81 20.59 -3.23
C MET A 321 27.78 21.43 -2.39
N SER A 322 27.89 21.19 -1.08
CA SER A 322 28.96 21.72 -0.24
C SER A 322 29.92 20.61 0.19
#